data_AF-A0A1Y4WE30-F1
#
_entry.id   AF-A0A1Y4WE30-F1
#
_cell.length_a   1.000
_cell.length_b   1.000
_cell.length_c   1.000
_cell.angle_alpha   90.00
_cell.angle_beta   90.00
_cell.angle_gamma   90.00
#
_symmetry.space_group_name_H-M   'P 1'
#
loop_
_entity.id
_entity.type
_entity.pdbx_description
1 polymer ?
#
loop_
_entity_poly.entity_id
_entity_poly.type
_entity_poly.pdbx_seq_one_letter_code
_entity_poly.pdbx_strand_id
1 'polypeptide(L)'
;MKRLMNFLWGVVVVTVTGPFPERVINLCAQEGVAFWAVEWQDEHTIQLTVRRRGLKQLRELAERVACQVQVDGRRGLPDFLLRFRSRYAFLAGLCLSLCAVTFLSRFVLTVEVTGNQRLSTAVILTQLRQLGVRPGVYGPSIDRQQVAQEAILGLEGISWMAINLHGTRLEVIVRETVEVPERVDESGYYDIIAEAPGIITHVEAELGDGLVQEGDTVLEGDVLISGTVTMEPPKYSDLPTRYYQTHARGRVWARTWRTLTAAISLQADGKEYTGEEETVWALEWAGQRKVLWGEETKEGEKSVQTWQAVLPGGVELPIRLVRETIRVYEPKTLEINWKAAQELLEGQLEQQVRKLVGEDGRIDQIDYTARVEGGLLQVTALAECQEEIGREVPGRSQLSSEEESQT
;
A
#
# COMPACT_ATOMS: atom_id res chain seq x y z
N MET A 1 16.13 -0.67 -51.09
CA MET A 1 17.49 -0.36 -50.56
C MET A 1 18.33 0.59 -51.44
N LYS A 2 18.55 0.33 -52.75
CA LYS A 2 19.43 1.18 -53.61
C LYS A 2 19.05 2.67 -53.66
N ARG A 3 17.75 3.02 -53.65
CA ARG A 3 17.27 4.42 -53.64
C ARG A 3 17.61 5.18 -52.34
N LEU A 4 17.52 4.52 -51.19
CA LEU A 4 17.82 5.08 -49.86
C LEU A 4 19.32 5.36 -49.72
N MET A 5 20.15 4.44 -50.21
CA MET A 5 21.61 4.57 -50.21
C MET A 5 22.10 5.64 -51.18
N ASN A 6 21.46 5.77 -52.36
CA ASN A 6 21.71 6.87 -53.30
C ASN A 6 21.30 8.24 -52.70
N PHE A 7 20.23 8.29 -51.91
CA PHE A 7 19.80 9.51 -51.21
C PHE A 7 20.81 9.93 -50.12
N LEU A 8 21.29 8.97 -49.31
CA LEU A 8 22.30 9.19 -48.26
C LEU A 8 23.64 9.71 -48.81
N TRP A 9 24.10 9.19 -49.96
CA TRP A 9 25.42 9.56 -50.51
C TRP A 9 25.40 10.75 -51.48
N GLY A 10 24.21 11.13 -51.97
CA GLY A 10 24.05 12.24 -52.89
C GLY A 10 24.38 11.89 -54.34
N VAL A 11 23.60 12.48 -55.24
CA VAL A 11 23.56 12.20 -56.67
C VAL A 11 23.65 13.52 -57.43
N VAL A 12 24.36 13.52 -58.55
CA VAL A 12 24.55 14.70 -59.40
C VAL A 12 24.11 14.34 -60.81
N VAL A 13 23.27 15.19 -61.39
CA VAL A 13 22.88 15.13 -62.80
C VAL A 13 23.83 16.01 -63.58
N VAL A 14 24.39 15.45 -64.64
CA VAL A 14 25.50 16.03 -65.39
C VAL A 14 25.20 15.91 -66.88
N THR A 15 25.38 16.99 -67.62
CA THR A 15 25.34 16.99 -69.09
C THR A 15 26.76 17.05 -69.62
N VAL A 16 27.09 16.12 -70.51
CA VAL A 16 28.39 16.01 -71.17
C VAL A 16 28.22 16.37 -72.63
N THR A 17 28.97 17.38 -73.08
CA THR A 17 28.96 17.88 -74.47
C THR A 17 30.33 17.69 -75.12
N GLY A 18 30.37 17.12 -76.31
CA GLY A 18 31.63 16.92 -77.02
C GLY A 18 31.47 16.22 -78.38
N PRO A 19 32.56 16.11 -79.15
CA PRO A 19 32.51 15.53 -80.49
C PRO A 19 32.16 14.04 -80.48
N PHE A 20 32.53 13.29 -79.44
CA PHE A 20 32.25 11.86 -79.30
C PHE A 20 31.92 11.49 -77.84
N PRO A 21 30.70 11.78 -77.36
CA PRO A 21 30.37 11.64 -75.95
C PRO A 21 30.24 10.15 -75.51
N GLU A 22 30.06 9.21 -76.45
CA GLU A 22 30.14 7.75 -76.22
C GLU A 22 31.45 7.30 -75.56
N ARG A 23 32.56 7.93 -75.94
CA ARG A 23 33.89 7.58 -75.42
C ARG A 23 33.99 7.86 -73.92
N VAL A 24 33.31 8.88 -73.42
CA VAL A 24 33.26 9.22 -71.99
C VAL A 24 32.51 8.14 -71.21
N ILE A 25 31.41 7.60 -71.74
CA ILE A 25 30.67 6.49 -71.12
C ILE A 25 31.55 5.24 -71.01
N ASN A 26 32.28 4.90 -72.07
CA ASN A 26 33.18 3.76 -72.09
C ASN A 26 34.32 3.89 -71.07
N LEU A 27 34.93 5.07 -70.97
CA LEU A 27 35.95 5.37 -69.96
C LEU A 27 35.37 5.30 -68.54
N CYS A 28 34.15 5.80 -68.32
CA CYS A 28 33.49 5.69 -67.02
C CYS A 28 33.21 4.23 -66.63
N ALA A 29 32.86 3.37 -67.59
CA ALA A 29 32.67 1.93 -67.35
C ALA A 29 33.99 1.21 -67.03
N GLN A 30 35.09 1.58 -67.70
CA GLN A 30 36.42 0.99 -67.47
C GLN A 30 37.01 1.38 -66.10
N GLU A 31 36.86 2.64 -65.71
CA GLU A 31 37.39 3.19 -64.44
C GLU A 31 36.44 2.98 -63.25
N GLY A 32 35.33 2.25 -63.44
CA GLY A 32 34.41 1.86 -62.37
C GLY A 32 33.56 3.02 -61.82
N VAL A 33 33.35 4.08 -62.59
CA VAL A 33 32.48 5.19 -62.19
C VAL A 33 31.02 4.77 -62.39
N ALA A 34 30.30 4.59 -61.27
CA ALA A 34 28.89 4.21 -61.33
C ALA A 34 28.00 5.35 -61.88
N PHE A 35 27.43 5.15 -63.07
CA PHE A 35 26.46 6.02 -63.72
C PHE A 35 25.12 5.31 -63.96
N TRP A 36 24.03 6.05 -64.06
CA TRP A 36 22.69 5.55 -64.41
C TRP A 36 21.84 6.69 -65.00
N ALA A 37 20.64 6.36 -65.50
CA ALA A 37 19.73 7.31 -66.13
C ALA A 37 20.43 8.15 -67.21
N VAL A 38 20.91 7.46 -68.25
CA VAL A 38 21.56 8.06 -69.41
C VAL A 38 20.49 8.43 -70.43
N GLU A 39 20.41 9.69 -70.79
CA GLU A 39 19.49 10.24 -71.77
C GLU A 39 20.29 10.99 -72.84
N TRP A 40 20.07 10.64 -74.11
CA TRP A 40 20.69 11.31 -75.26
C TRP A 40 19.83 12.51 -75.62
N GLN A 41 20.38 13.72 -75.53
CA GLN A 41 19.67 14.94 -75.94
C GLN A 41 19.93 15.26 -77.41
N ASP A 42 21.18 15.10 -77.87
CA ASP A 42 21.61 15.30 -79.26
C ASP A 42 22.76 14.33 -79.60
N GLU A 43 23.21 14.29 -80.86
CA GLU A 43 24.38 13.49 -81.31
C GLU A 43 25.69 13.85 -80.57
N HIS A 44 25.76 15.05 -80.00
CA HIS A 44 26.94 15.57 -79.29
C HIS A 44 26.70 15.81 -77.79
N THR A 45 25.51 15.47 -77.27
CA THR A 45 25.08 15.84 -75.91
C THR A 45 24.43 14.67 -75.18
N ILE A 46 25.01 14.27 -74.04
CA ILE A 46 24.46 13.20 -73.19
C ILE A 46 24.24 13.72 -71.79
N GLN A 47 23.05 13.47 -71.24
CA GLN A 47 22.76 13.66 -69.83
C GLN A 47 22.89 12.33 -69.09
N LEU A 48 23.61 12.33 -67.97
CA LEU A 48 23.82 11.15 -67.15
C LEU A 48 23.84 11.50 -65.67
N THR A 49 23.44 10.54 -64.85
CA THR A 49 23.40 10.69 -63.41
C THR A 49 24.53 9.90 -62.75
N VAL A 50 25.36 10.58 -61.94
CA VAL A 50 26.49 9.97 -61.23
C VAL A 50 26.44 10.21 -59.73
N ARG A 51 27.12 9.35 -58.97
CA ARG A 51 27.35 9.58 -57.53
C ARG A 51 28.19 10.84 -57.35
N ARG A 52 27.89 11.62 -56.30
CA ARG A 52 28.63 12.84 -55.95
C ARG A 52 30.15 12.62 -55.82
N ARG A 53 30.58 11.47 -55.29
CA ARG A 53 32.01 11.11 -55.17
C ARG A 53 32.70 10.89 -56.53
N GLY A 54 31.95 10.39 -57.52
CA GLY A 54 32.47 10.11 -58.86
C GLY A 54 32.51 11.32 -59.80
N LEU A 55 31.95 12.47 -59.41
CA LEU A 55 31.91 13.68 -60.26
C LEU A 55 33.31 14.19 -60.61
N LYS A 56 34.26 14.13 -59.67
CA LYS A 56 35.64 14.60 -59.92
C LYS A 56 36.34 13.73 -60.95
N GLN A 57 36.23 12.41 -60.78
CA GLN A 57 36.77 11.43 -61.72
C GLN A 57 36.11 11.55 -63.10
N LEU A 58 34.79 11.76 -63.16
CA LEU A 58 34.09 11.95 -64.43
C LEU A 58 34.57 13.20 -65.18
N ARG A 59 34.88 14.30 -64.48
CA ARG A 59 35.47 15.50 -65.11
C ARG A 59 36.87 15.22 -65.65
N GLU A 60 37.72 14.58 -64.87
CA GLU A 60 39.08 14.20 -65.29
C GLU A 60 39.04 13.27 -66.52
N LEU A 61 38.08 12.35 -66.59
CA LEU A 61 37.90 11.46 -67.75
C LEU A 61 37.33 12.19 -68.97
N ALA A 62 36.41 13.12 -68.79
CA ALA A 62 35.84 13.90 -69.89
C ALA A 62 36.87 14.86 -70.51
N GLU A 63 37.75 15.46 -69.71
CA GLU A 63 38.85 16.32 -70.19
C GLU A 63 39.81 15.55 -71.11
N ARG A 64 40.11 14.28 -70.79
CA ARG A 64 40.96 13.41 -71.63
C ARG A 64 40.41 13.16 -73.03
N VAL A 65 39.10 13.34 -73.22
CA VAL A 65 38.40 13.08 -74.48
C VAL A 65 37.87 14.38 -75.11
N ALA A 66 38.37 15.54 -74.65
CA ALA A 66 37.93 16.85 -75.11
C ALA A 66 36.40 17.06 -75.01
N CYS A 67 35.76 16.48 -74.00
CA CYS A 67 34.35 16.66 -73.69
C CYS A 67 34.19 17.60 -72.49
N GLN A 68 33.24 18.52 -72.58
CA GLN A 68 32.89 19.43 -71.49
C GLN A 68 31.80 18.83 -70.61
N VAL A 69 31.88 19.12 -69.31
CA VAL A 69 30.98 18.57 -68.30
C VAL A 69 30.26 19.71 -67.58
N GLN A 70 28.96 19.86 -67.85
CA GLN A 70 28.08 20.80 -67.17
C GLN A 70 27.26 20.09 -66.08
N VAL A 71 27.08 20.76 -64.94
CA VAL A 71 26.33 20.20 -63.80
C VAL A 71 24.96 20.86 -63.74
N ASP A 72 23.92 20.12 -64.11
CA ASP A 72 22.55 20.66 -64.23
C ASP A 72 21.82 20.68 -62.89
N GLY A 73 22.17 19.77 -61.98
CA GLY A 73 21.49 19.69 -60.69
C GLY A 73 22.16 18.73 -59.71
N ARG A 74 22.10 19.08 -58.43
CA ARG A 74 22.57 18.23 -57.33
C ARG A 74 21.40 17.83 -56.44
N ARG A 75 21.25 16.54 -56.12
CA ARG A 75 20.14 16.01 -55.31
C ARG A 75 20.67 15.04 -54.26
N GLY A 76 20.16 15.15 -53.02
CA GLY A 76 20.40 14.16 -51.95
C GLY A 76 20.58 14.78 -50.58
N LEU A 77 20.74 13.91 -49.57
CA LEU A 77 20.91 14.25 -48.17
C LEU A 77 22.08 15.22 -47.90
N PRO A 78 23.27 15.10 -48.55
CA PRO A 78 24.32 16.09 -48.36
C PRO A 78 23.98 17.47 -48.93
N ASP A 79 23.23 17.59 -50.04
CA ASP A 79 22.78 18.91 -50.54
C ASP A 79 21.63 19.49 -49.70
N PHE A 80 20.75 18.65 -49.17
CA PHE A 80 19.74 19.05 -48.19
C PHE A 80 20.39 19.60 -46.90
N LEU A 81 21.40 18.90 -46.36
CA LEU A 81 22.19 19.35 -45.22
C LEU A 81 23.02 20.60 -45.54
N LEU A 82 23.56 20.73 -46.76
CA LEU A 82 24.27 21.93 -47.23
C LEU A 82 23.35 23.15 -47.31
N ARG A 83 22.10 22.97 -47.75
CA ARG A 83 21.07 24.03 -47.77
C ARG A 83 20.69 24.50 -46.37
N PHE A 84 20.84 23.63 -45.37
CA PHE A 84 20.66 23.93 -43.94
C PHE A 84 21.91 24.50 -43.24
N ARG A 85 23.04 24.69 -43.94
CA ARG A 85 24.26 25.27 -43.33
C ARG A 85 24.12 26.71 -42.86
N SER A 86 23.13 27.48 -43.33
CA SER A 86 22.87 28.81 -42.76
C SER A 86 22.22 28.73 -41.36
N ARG A 87 21.80 27.54 -40.91
CA ARG A 87 21.09 27.30 -39.65
C ARG A 87 21.75 26.16 -38.87
N TYR A 88 23.08 26.20 -38.68
CA TYR A 88 23.79 25.25 -37.80
C TYR A 88 23.14 25.16 -36.41
N ALA A 89 22.57 26.25 -35.90
CA ALA A 89 21.81 26.27 -34.65
C ALA A 89 20.63 25.29 -34.66
N PHE A 90 19.93 25.12 -35.79
CA PHE A 90 18.80 24.20 -35.89
C PHE A 90 19.24 22.74 -35.89
N LEU A 91 20.30 22.40 -36.64
CA LEU A 91 20.82 21.02 -36.68
C LEU A 91 21.46 20.63 -35.34
N ALA A 92 22.19 21.57 -34.72
CA ALA A 92 22.73 21.41 -33.38
C ALA A 92 21.61 21.24 -32.34
N GLY A 93 20.55 22.06 -32.42
CA GLY A 93 19.37 21.94 -31.57
C GLY A 93 18.66 20.60 -31.73
N LEU A 94 18.52 20.10 -32.96
CA LEU A 94 17.93 18.79 -33.23
C LEU A 94 18.78 17.66 -32.63
N CYS A 95 20.09 17.66 -32.87
CA CYS A 95 20.99 16.66 -32.28
C CYS A 95 20.96 16.72 -30.75
N LEU A 96 21.03 17.92 -30.17
CA LEU A 96 20.99 18.11 -28.73
C LEU A 96 19.66 17.65 -28.13
N SER A 97 18.53 17.93 -28.79
CA SER A 97 17.22 17.45 -28.37
C SER A 97 17.13 15.93 -28.40
N LEU A 98 17.68 15.28 -29.43
CA LEU A 98 17.67 13.82 -29.55
C LEU A 98 18.57 13.18 -28.49
N CYS A 99 19.77 13.73 -28.29
CA CYS A 99 20.66 13.32 -27.20
C CYS A 99 19.99 13.52 -25.83
N ALA A 100 19.33 14.66 -25.60
CA ALA A 100 18.61 14.93 -24.36
C ALA A 100 17.49 13.91 -24.13
N VAL A 101 16.65 13.62 -25.12
CA VAL A 101 15.59 12.60 -24.99
C VAL A 101 16.16 11.23 -24.68
N THR A 102 17.20 10.78 -25.39
CA THR A 102 17.82 9.48 -25.12
C THR A 102 18.46 9.42 -23.74
N PHE A 103 19.08 10.50 -23.26
CA PHE A 103 19.66 10.58 -21.94
C PHE A 103 18.59 10.61 -20.84
N LEU A 104 17.58 11.48 -20.97
CA LEU A 104 16.49 11.63 -20.01
C LEU A 104 15.60 10.38 -19.94
N SER A 105 15.45 9.63 -21.04
CA SER A 105 14.66 8.38 -21.07
C SER A 105 15.25 7.24 -20.22
N ARG A 106 16.50 7.38 -19.75
CA ARG A 106 17.16 6.40 -18.87
C ARG A 106 16.92 6.66 -17.39
N PHE A 107 16.21 7.75 -17.05
CA PHE A 107 15.89 8.09 -15.66
C PHE A 107 14.50 7.55 -15.28
N VAL A 108 14.39 7.10 -14.03
CA VAL A 108 13.13 6.67 -13.44
C VAL A 108 12.30 7.91 -13.09
N LEU A 109 11.14 8.07 -13.69
CA LEU A 109 10.20 9.16 -13.41
C LEU A 109 9.13 8.73 -12.40
N THR A 110 8.69 7.48 -12.48
CA THR A 110 7.62 6.96 -11.63
C THR A 110 8.01 5.61 -11.02
N VAL A 111 7.62 5.41 -9.76
CA VAL A 111 7.74 4.15 -9.05
C VAL A 111 6.33 3.71 -8.67
N GLU A 112 5.90 2.57 -9.20
CA GLU A 112 4.58 2.01 -8.96
C GLU A 112 4.71 0.72 -8.16
N VAL A 113 3.90 0.57 -7.11
CA VAL A 113 3.88 -0.60 -6.24
C VAL A 113 2.57 -1.34 -6.44
N THR A 114 2.65 -2.66 -6.58
CA THR A 114 1.50 -3.55 -6.83
C THR A 114 1.58 -4.77 -5.92
N GLY A 115 0.42 -5.31 -5.53
CA GLY A 115 0.32 -6.53 -4.71
C GLY A 115 0.36 -6.31 -3.20
N ASN A 116 0.29 -5.05 -2.75
CA ASN A 116 0.12 -4.72 -1.33
C ASN A 116 -1.37 -4.60 -0.96
N GLN A 117 -1.77 -5.20 0.15
CA GLN A 117 -3.13 -5.18 0.70
C GLN A 117 -3.11 -4.68 2.16
N ARG A 118 -2.28 -5.27 3.02
CA ARG A 118 -2.13 -4.87 4.43
C ARG A 118 -1.05 -3.80 4.59
N LEU A 119 0.04 -3.90 3.83
CA LEU A 119 1.15 -2.94 3.90
C LEU A 119 0.86 -1.70 3.05
N SER A 120 1.05 -0.52 3.63
CA SER A 120 0.84 0.73 2.91
C SER A 120 1.93 0.96 1.85
N THR A 121 1.53 1.47 0.68
CA THR A 121 2.45 1.82 -0.40
C THR A 121 3.51 2.84 0.05
N ALA A 122 3.17 3.73 0.99
CA ALA A 122 4.07 4.74 1.53
C ALA A 122 5.27 4.12 2.27
N VAL A 123 5.05 3.05 3.04
CA VAL A 123 6.11 2.35 3.77
C VAL A 123 7.09 1.69 2.79
N ILE A 124 6.57 0.98 1.77
CA ILE A 124 7.38 0.33 0.73
C ILE A 124 8.21 1.36 -0.03
N LEU A 125 7.60 2.48 -0.45
CA LEU A 125 8.29 3.57 -1.15
C LEU A 125 9.34 4.26 -0.28
N THR A 126 9.14 4.31 1.04
CA THR A 126 10.10 4.89 1.98
C THR A 126 11.32 3.99 2.13
N GLN A 127 11.11 2.67 2.24
CA GLN A 127 12.22 1.72 2.29
C GLN A 127 13.03 1.72 0.99
N LEU A 128 12.36 1.71 -0.16
CA LEU A 128 13.03 1.79 -1.46
C LEU A 128 13.85 3.08 -1.60
N ARG A 129 13.37 4.21 -1.05
CA ARG A 129 14.14 5.46 -1.02
C ARG A 129 15.41 5.36 -0.19
N GLN A 130 15.38 4.65 0.95
CA GLN A 130 16.56 4.41 1.78
C GLN A 130 17.62 3.59 1.03
N LEU A 131 17.18 2.64 0.20
CA LEU A 131 18.02 1.82 -0.68
C LEU A 131 18.43 2.54 -1.98
N GLY A 132 18.17 3.84 -2.10
CA GLY A 132 18.57 4.65 -3.24
C GLY A 132 17.64 4.57 -4.47
N VAL A 133 16.50 3.89 -4.36
CA VAL A 133 15.47 3.84 -5.41
C VAL A 133 14.44 4.95 -5.20
N ARG A 134 14.55 6.01 -6.03
CA ARG A 134 13.67 7.18 -6.00
C ARG A 134 13.42 7.73 -7.40
N PRO A 135 12.34 8.50 -7.60
CA PRO A 135 12.18 9.29 -8.83
C PRO A 135 13.40 10.19 -9.06
N GLY A 136 13.91 10.21 -10.29
CA GLY A 136 15.10 10.93 -10.71
C GLY A 136 16.40 10.11 -10.70
N VAL A 137 16.36 8.82 -10.36
CA VAL A 137 17.55 7.95 -10.38
C VAL A 137 17.82 7.41 -11.77
N TYR A 138 19.09 7.23 -12.08
CA TYR A 138 19.52 6.57 -13.31
C TYR A 138 19.14 5.08 -13.27
N GLY A 139 18.15 4.68 -14.06
CA GLY A 139 17.59 3.32 -14.02
C GLY A 139 18.64 2.21 -14.19
N PRO A 140 19.60 2.32 -15.12
CA PRO A 140 20.62 1.28 -15.33
C PRO A 140 21.64 1.10 -14.20
N SER A 141 21.75 2.02 -13.24
CA SER A 141 22.66 1.83 -12.09
C SER A 141 22.01 1.09 -10.93
N ILE A 142 20.70 0.81 -10.98
CA ILE A 142 19.99 0.13 -9.91
C ILE A 142 20.21 -1.38 -10.05
N ASP A 143 20.85 -2.01 -9.05
CA ASP A 143 20.85 -3.46 -8.92
C ASP A 143 19.51 -3.93 -8.37
N ARG A 144 18.63 -4.32 -9.28
CA ARG A 144 17.24 -4.70 -8.98
C ARG A 144 17.15 -5.92 -8.07
N GLN A 145 18.10 -6.86 -8.18
CA GLN A 145 18.07 -8.09 -7.37
C GLN A 145 18.52 -7.79 -5.96
N GLN A 146 19.63 -7.06 -5.81
CA GLN A 146 20.15 -6.68 -4.52
C GLN A 146 19.15 -5.78 -3.76
N VAL A 147 18.61 -4.75 -4.42
CA VAL A 147 17.64 -3.85 -3.79
C VAL A 147 16.38 -4.60 -3.37
N ALA A 148 15.88 -5.55 -4.17
CA ALA A 148 14.71 -6.34 -3.79
C ALA A 148 14.98 -7.18 -2.53
N GLN A 149 16.16 -7.81 -2.43
CA GLN A 149 16.54 -8.61 -1.27
C GLN A 149 16.69 -7.74 -0.01
N GLU A 150 17.39 -6.62 -0.10
CA GLU A 150 17.57 -5.69 1.03
C GLU A 150 16.24 -5.05 1.45
N ALA A 151 15.33 -4.78 0.50
CA ALA A 151 14.02 -4.25 0.80
C ALA A 151 13.15 -5.25 1.57
N ILE A 152 13.20 -6.54 1.23
CA ILE A 152 12.49 -7.60 1.96
C ILE A 152 13.00 -7.70 3.40
N LEU A 153 14.32 -7.60 3.62
CA LEU A 153 14.90 -7.66 4.96
C LEU A 153 14.50 -6.47 5.85
N GLY A 154 14.23 -5.30 5.25
CA GLY A 154 13.81 -4.11 5.98
C GLY A 154 12.29 -3.92 6.09
N LEU A 155 11.49 -4.78 5.44
CA LEU A 155 10.04 -4.70 5.44
C LEU A 155 9.44 -5.96 6.06
N GLU A 156 8.96 -5.84 7.29
CA GLU A 156 8.18 -6.91 7.93
C GLU A 156 6.87 -7.15 7.17
N GLY A 157 6.49 -8.43 7.03
CA GLY A 157 5.25 -8.81 6.36
C GLY A 157 5.32 -8.94 4.83
N ILE A 158 6.51 -8.88 4.22
CA ILE A 158 6.72 -9.21 2.80
C ILE A 158 7.41 -10.57 2.68
N SER A 159 6.81 -11.49 1.92
CA SER A 159 7.41 -12.80 1.63
C SER A 159 8.24 -12.79 0.34
N TRP A 160 7.89 -11.92 -0.61
CA TRP A 160 8.56 -11.83 -1.90
C TRP A 160 8.40 -10.45 -2.53
N MET A 161 9.45 -9.97 -3.20
CA MET A 161 9.45 -8.72 -3.94
C MET A 161 10.22 -8.87 -5.27
N ALA A 162 9.71 -8.24 -6.32
CA ALA A 162 10.40 -8.09 -7.60
C ALA A 162 10.37 -6.63 -8.08
N ILE A 163 11.47 -6.19 -8.69
CA ILE A 163 11.63 -4.84 -9.24
C ILE A 163 11.91 -4.93 -10.74
N ASN A 164 11.00 -4.40 -11.54
CA ASN A 164 11.06 -4.37 -12.99
C ASN A 164 11.22 -2.92 -13.50
N LEU A 165 12.04 -2.72 -14.52
CA LEU A 165 12.26 -1.40 -15.13
C LEU A 165 11.71 -1.38 -16.56
N HIS A 166 10.65 -0.59 -16.78
CA HIS A 166 10.00 -0.38 -18.07
C HIS A 166 10.25 1.05 -18.54
N GLY A 167 11.38 1.27 -19.24
CA GLY A 167 11.78 2.60 -19.71
C GLY A 167 12.00 3.56 -18.53
N THR A 168 11.08 4.53 -18.37
CA THR A 168 11.10 5.51 -17.28
C THR A 168 10.25 5.11 -16.07
N ARG A 169 9.56 3.96 -16.10
CA ARG A 169 8.70 3.48 -15.01
C ARG A 169 9.36 2.30 -14.30
N LEU A 170 9.46 2.38 -12.98
CA LEU A 170 9.88 1.28 -12.13
C LEU A 170 8.62 0.63 -11.53
N GLU A 171 8.45 -0.67 -11.78
CA GLU A 171 7.35 -1.47 -11.27
C GLU A 171 7.86 -2.37 -10.16
N VAL A 172 7.25 -2.26 -8.98
CA VAL A 172 7.56 -3.05 -7.79
C VAL A 172 6.37 -3.97 -7.52
N ILE A 173 6.60 -5.26 -7.58
CA ILE A 173 5.60 -6.30 -7.33
C ILE A 173 5.91 -6.91 -5.98
N VAL A 174 4.94 -6.90 -5.07
CA VAL A 174 5.08 -7.38 -3.71
C VAL A 174 4.08 -8.50 -3.45
N ARG A 175 4.50 -9.52 -2.69
CA ARG A 175 3.61 -10.48 -2.06
C ARG A 175 3.80 -10.43 -0.56
N GLU A 176 2.71 -10.19 0.15
CA GLU A 176 2.70 -10.16 1.60
C GLU A 176 2.82 -11.57 2.18
N THR A 177 3.33 -11.66 3.40
CA THR A 177 3.41 -12.89 4.17
C THR A 177 2.01 -13.26 4.67
N VAL A 178 1.62 -14.52 4.46
CA VAL A 178 0.44 -15.09 5.11
C VAL A 178 0.90 -15.60 6.47
N GLU A 179 0.34 -15.05 7.55
CA GLU A 179 0.57 -15.56 8.90
C GLU A 179 0.09 -17.02 8.95
N VAL A 180 1.02 -17.92 9.24
CA VAL A 180 0.69 -19.29 9.60
C VAL A 180 0.14 -19.20 11.03
N PRO A 181 -1.04 -19.75 11.34
CA PRO A 181 -1.56 -19.71 12.71
C PRO A 181 -0.52 -20.28 13.66
N GLU A 182 -0.33 -19.63 14.81
CA GLU A 182 0.58 -20.11 15.85
C GLU A 182 0.22 -21.56 16.16
N ARG A 183 1.21 -22.47 16.02
CA ARG A 183 1.07 -23.81 16.57
C ARG A 183 1.05 -23.63 18.08
N VAL A 184 -0.14 -23.73 18.65
CA VAL A 184 -0.33 -23.82 20.10
C VAL A 184 0.54 -24.97 20.59
N ASP A 185 1.34 -24.72 21.61
CA ASP A 185 2.16 -25.75 22.24
C ASP A 185 1.24 -26.82 22.85
N GLU A 186 1.22 -28.01 22.28
CA GLU A 186 0.36 -29.12 22.71
C GLU A 186 0.98 -29.94 23.86
N SER A 187 2.11 -29.47 24.41
CA SER A 187 2.79 -30.16 25.50
C SER A 187 2.19 -29.82 26.87
N GLY A 188 1.93 -30.85 27.67
CA GLY A 188 1.52 -30.72 29.06
C GLY A 188 0.23 -31.45 29.41
N TYR A 189 -0.15 -31.35 30.68
CA TYR A 189 -1.34 -31.99 31.24
C TYR A 189 -2.34 -30.90 31.62
N TYR A 190 -3.47 -30.88 30.91
CA TYR A 190 -4.50 -29.85 31.04
C TYR A 190 -5.87 -30.49 31.09
N ASP A 191 -6.74 -29.93 31.93
CA ASP A 191 -8.17 -30.22 31.97
C ASP A 191 -8.94 -29.00 31.42
N ILE A 192 -10.15 -29.21 30.90
CA ILE A 192 -11.06 -28.12 30.53
C ILE A 192 -12.13 -28.01 31.61
N ILE A 193 -12.22 -26.83 32.24
CA ILE A 193 -13.21 -26.53 33.28
C ILE A 193 -14.26 -25.54 32.77
N ALA A 194 -15.41 -25.49 33.44
CA ALA A 194 -16.46 -24.51 33.18
C ALA A 194 -16.05 -23.11 33.66
N GLU A 195 -16.06 -22.12 32.76
CA GLU A 195 -15.88 -20.71 33.10
C GLU A 195 -17.16 -20.09 33.67
N ALA A 196 -18.33 -20.65 33.36
CA ALA A 196 -19.61 -20.15 33.83
C ALA A 196 -20.58 -21.29 34.14
N PRO A 197 -21.52 -21.09 35.10
CA PRO A 197 -22.57 -22.06 35.35
C PRO A 197 -23.58 -22.08 34.20
N GLY A 198 -24.08 -23.27 33.87
CA GLY A 198 -25.02 -23.42 32.76
C GLY A 198 -25.53 -24.83 32.56
N ILE A 199 -26.43 -24.99 31.60
CA ILE A 199 -26.90 -26.29 31.13
C ILE A 199 -26.19 -26.62 29.83
N ILE A 200 -25.52 -27.75 29.77
CA ILE A 200 -24.75 -28.16 28.60
C ILE A 200 -25.70 -28.45 27.44
N THR A 201 -25.40 -27.83 26.31
CA THR A 201 -26.15 -28.00 25.06
C THR A 201 -25.42 -28.89 24.07
N HIS A 202 -24.09 -28.82 24.05
CA HIS A 202 -23.28 -29.62 23.15
C HIS A 202 -21.85 -29.80 23.69
N VAL A 203 -21.26 -30.97 23.46
CA VAL A 203 -19.90 -31.33 23.91
C VAL A 203 -19.14 -31.92 22.72
N GLU A 204 -18.06 -31.26 22.32
CA GLU A 204 -17.10 -31.77 21.33
C GLU A 204 -15.75 -31.99 22.01
N ALA A 205 -15.50 -33.22 22.47
CA ALA A 205 -14.19 -33.60 23.02
C ALA A 205 -13.28 -34.14 21.91
N GLU A 206 -12.22 -33.39 21.57
CA GLU A 206 -11.22 -33.79 20.58
C GLU A 206 -10.12 -34.65 21.22
N LEU A 207 -9.63 -34.23 22.39
CA LEU A 207 -8.61 -34.91 23.20
C LEU A 207 -9.02 -34.85 24.66
N GLY A 208 -8.86 -35.96 25.39
CA GLY A 208 -9.35 -36.07 26.76
C GLY A 208 -10.66 -36.86 26.83
N ASP A 209 -11.15 -37.03 28.05
CA ASP A 209 -12.39 -37.75 28.33
C ASP A 209 -13.49 -36.76 28.75
N GLY A 210 -14.63 -36.80 28.06
CA GLY A 210 -15.77 -35.91 28.34
C GLY A 210 -16.52 -36.39 29.58
N LEU A 211 -16.44 -35.64 30.68
CA LEU A 211 -17.07 -36.01 31.95
C LEU A 211 -18.54 -35.60 32.04
N VAL A 212 -19.03 -34.89 31.03
CA VAL A 212 -20.35 -34.25 31.02
C VAL A 212 -21.08 -34.56 29.72
N GLN A 213 -22.41 -34.53 29.76
CA GLN A 213 -23.28 -34.83 28.63
C GLN A 213 -24.28 -33.70 28.36
N GLU A 214 -24.88 -33.72 27.17
CA GLU A 214 -25.95 -32.78 26.81
C GLU A 214 -27.11 -32.90 27.80
N GLY A 215 -27.52 -31.77 28.37
CA GLY A 215 -28.56 -31.68 29.40
C GLY A 215 -28.04 -31.60 30.84
N ASP A 216 -26.76 -31.85 31.09
CA ASP A 216 -26.18 -31.74 32.42
C ASP A 216 -26.07 -30.27 32.88
N THR A 217 -26.20 -30.04 34.19
CA THR A 217 -26.01 -28.73 34.81
C THR A 217 -24.64 -28.67 35.46
N VAL A 218 -23.86 -27.64 35.11
CA VAL A 218 -22.50 -27.43 35.63
C VAL A 218 -22.40 -26.10 36.36
N LEU A 219 -21.50 -26.05 37.34
CA LEU A 219 -21.09 -24.84 38.04
C LEU A 219 -19.74 -24.34 37.51
N GLU A 220 -19.45 -23.07 37.75
CA GLU A 220 -18.13 -22.51 37.49
C GLU A 220 -17.05 -23.31 38.24
N GLY A 221 -16.05 -23.78 37.49
CA GLY A 221 -14.94 -24.58 38.00
C GLY A 221 -15.10 -26.10 37.88
N ASP A 222 -16.28 -26.60 37.46
CA ASP A 222 -16.48 -28.03 37.23
C ASP A 222 -15.65 -28.52 36.03
N VAL A 223 -15.11 -29.73 36.11
CA VAL A 223 -14.31 -30.33 35.02
C VAL A 223 -15.25 -30.86 33.94
N LEU A 224 -15.15 -30.29 32.75
CA LEU A 224 -15.95 -30.66 31.58
C LEU A 224 -15.28 -31.77 30.77
N ILE A 225 -13.99 -31.59 30.48
CA ILE A 225 -13.17 -32.58 29.77
C ILE A 225 -11.91 -32.81 30.61
N SER A 226 -11.69 -34.05 31.03
CA SER A 226 -10.47 -34.40 31.76
C SER A 226 -9.34 -34.72 30.80
N GLY A 227 -8.14 -34.24 31.12
CA GLY A 227 -6.90 -34.65 30.47
C GLY A 227 -6.46 -36.06 30.86
N THR A 228 -7.12 -36.73 31.82
CA THR A 228 -6.87 -38.13 32.13
C THR A 228 -7.84 -38.99 31.32
N VAL A 229 -7.33 -39.68 30.31
CA VAL A 229 -8.16 -40.55 29.44
C VAL A 229 -8.25 -41.94 30.02
N THR A 230 -9.47 -42.44 30.17
CA THR A 230 -9.76 -43.80 30.61
C THR A 230 -9.88 -44.73 29.41
N MET A 231 -8.92 -45.64 29.23
CA MET A 231 -9.01 -46.72 28.24
C MET A 231 -9.58 -47.98 28.87
N GLU A 232 -10.86 -48.23 28.63
CA GLU A 232 -11.49 -49.48 29.01
C GLU A 232 -10.89 -50.66 28.22
N PRO A 233 -10.69 -51.82 28.87
CA PRO A 233 -10.23 -53.02 28.20
C PRO A 233 -11.27 -53.50 27.17
N PRO A 234 -10.85 -54.17 26.08
CA PRO A 234 -11.79 -54.75 25.11
C PRO A 234 -12.84 -55.63 25.79
N LYS A 235 -14.10 -55.55 25.33
CA LYS A 235 -15.17 -56.45 25.79
C LYS A 235 -14.70 -57.90 25.70
N TYR A 236 -14.82 -58.66 26.79
CA TYR A 236 -14.35 -60.04 26.97
C TYR A 236 -12.83 -60.22 27.21
N SER A 237 -12.13 -59.20 27.72
CA SER A 237 -10.74 -59.34 28.19
C SER A 237 -10.61 -59.05 29.69
N ASP A 238 -9.71 -59.79 30.37
CA ASP A 238 -9.41 -59.62 31.80
C ASP A 238 -8.32 -58.55 32.05
N LEU A 239 -8.08 -57.65 31.09
CA LEU A 239 -7.05 -56.61 31.21
C LEU A 239 -7.55 -55.48 32.13
N PRO A 240 -6.67 -54.84 32.91
CA PRO A 240 -7.03 -53.67 33.70
C PRO A 240 -7.29 -52.45 32.81
N THR A 241 -8.15 -51.55 33.29
CA THR A 241 -8.36 -50.21 32.71
C THR A 241 -7.04 -49.43 32.74
N ARG A 242 -6.67 -48.80 31.62
CA ARG A 242 -5.45 -47.99 31.52
C ARG A 242 -5.80 -46.52 31.56
N TYR A 243 -4.92 -45.72 32.17
CA TYR A 243 -5.05 -44.27 32.23
C TYR A 243 -3.82 -43.64 31.59
N TYR A 244 -4.01 -42.60 30.78
CA TYR A 244 -2.91 -41.79 30.28
C TYR A 244 -3.28 -40.31 30.32
N GLN A 245 -2.26 -39.46 30.44
CA GLN A 245 -2.44 -38.01 30.52
C GLN A 245 -2.24 -37.37 29.16
N THR A 246 -3.12 -36.44 28.82
CA THR A 246 -3.06 -35.63 27.61
C THR A 246 -3.36 -34.18 27.95
N HIS A 247 -3.03 -33.29 27.03
CA HIS A 247 -3.60 -31.95 26.99
C HIS A 247 -5.05 -32.08 26.53
N ALA A 248 -6.03 -31.92 27.44
CA ALA A 248 -7.43 -31.95 27.05
C ALA A 248 -7.71 -30.85 26.01
N ARG A 249 -8.49 -31.19 24.99
CA ARG A 249 -8.98 -30.27 23.96
C ARG A 249 -10.41 -30.62 23.59
N GLY A 250 -11.18 -29.57 23.41
CA GLY A 250 -12.56 -29.68 23.02
C GLY A 250 -13.28 -28.39 23.27
N ARG A 251 -14.53 -28.34 22.83
CA ARG A 251 -15.43 -27.21 22.99
C ARG A 251 -16.68 -27.68 23.69
N VAL A 252 -17.12 -26.92 24.68
CA VAL A 252 -18.34 -27.24 25.42
C VAL A 252 -19.25 -26.04 25.42
N TRP A 253 -20.40 -26.17 24.75
CA TRP A 253 -21.39 -25.13 24.68
C TRP A 253 -22.46 -25.34 25.72
N ALA A 254 -22.76 -24.29 26.47
CA ALA A 254 -23.81 -24.29 27.47
C ALA A 254 -24.74 -23.11 27.31
N ARG A 255 -25.97 -23.31 27.80
CA ARG A 255 -26.95 -22.27 28.00
C ARG A 255 -26.75 -21.66 29.38
N THR A 256 -26.40 -20.39 29.42
CA THR A 256 -26.02 -19.65 30.62
C THR A 256 -26.97 -18.48 30.87
N TRP A 257 -27.03 -18.02 32.12
CA TRP A 257 -27.77 -16.82 32.51
C TRP A 257 -26.81 -15.79 33.10
N ARG A 258 -26.67 -14.66 32.41
CA ARG A 258 -25.78 -13.56 32.82
C ARG A 258 -26.61 -12.43 33.40
N THR A 259 -26.32 -12.04 34.64
CA THR A 259 -26.97 -10.88 35.28
C THR A 259 -25.98 -9.73 35.38
N LEU A 260 -26.29 -8.61 34.71
CA LEU A 260 -25.50 -7.39 34.78
C LEU A 260 -26.34 -6.23 35.33
N THR A 261 -25.71 -5.35 36.10
CA THR A 261 -26.37 -4.19 36.70
C THR A 261 -25.58 -2.92 36.39
N ALA A 262 -26.27 -1.87 35.94
CA ALA A 262 -25.70 -0.55 35.76
C ALA A 262 -26.59 0.51 36.40
N ALA A 263 -26.00 1.62 36.86
CA ALA A 263 -26.72 2.71 37.49
C ALA A 263 -26.25 4.07 36.96
N ILE A 264 -27.18 5.02 36.85
CA ILE A 264 -26.92 6.41 36.46
C ILE A 264 -27.71 7.38 37.35
N SER A 265 -27.11 8.52 37.68
CA SER A 265 -27.81 9.61 38.38
C SER A 265 -28.82 10.27 37.44
N LEU A 266 -30.05 10.51 37.91
CA LEU A 266 -31.04 11.29 37.16
C LEU A 266 -30.79 12.80 37.22
N GLN A 267 -29.80 13.23 38.00
CA GLN A 267 -29.32 14.60 38.09
C GLN A 267 -27.93 14.68 37.45
N ALA A 268 -27.80 15.52 36.43
CA ALA A 268 -26.51 15.83 35.80
C ALA A 268 -26.18 17.31 35.92
N ASP A 269 -24.88 17.60 36.04
CA ASP A 269 -24.37 18.96 35.99
C ASP A 269 -24.43 19.47 34.55
N GLY A 270 -25.38 20.34 34.28
CA GLY A 270 -25.53 21.06 33.02
C GLY A 270 -24.84 22.41 33.05
N LYS A 271 -24.50 22.92 31.87
CA LYS A 271 -24.06 24.31 31.68
C LYS A 271 -25.22 25.10 31.07
N GLU A 272 -25.70 26.13 31.75
CA GLU A 272 -26.58 27.13 31.15
C GLU A 272 -25.73 28.33 30.74
N TYR A 273 -25.57 28.52 29.43
CA TYR A 273 -24.81 29.66 28.91
C TYR A 273 -25.61 30.94 29.14
N THR A 274 -25.00 31.93 29.79
CA THR A 274 -25.66 33.21 30.10
C THR A 274 -25.90 34.10 28.87
N GLY A 275 -25.43 33.66 27.69
CA GLY A 275 -25.46 34.42 26.44
C GLY A 275 -24.38 35.50 26.36
N GLU A 276 -23.60 35.71 27.43
CA GLU A 276 -22.45 36.58 27.42
C GLU A 276 -21.28 35.92 26.67
N GLU A 277 -20.92 36.52 25.53
CA GLU A 277 -19.72 36.16 24.78
C GLU A 277 -18.73 37.33 24.83
N GLU A 278 -17.53 37.08 25.33
CA GLU A 278 -16.44 38.05 25.28
C GLU A 278 -15.39 37.59 24.27
N THR A 279 -14.95 38.50 23.40
CA THR A 279 -13.92 38.23 22.41
C THR A 279 -12.64 38.97 22.74
N VAL A 280 -11.57 38.22 22.96
CA VAL A 280 -10.23 38.74 23.18
C VAL A 280 -9.41 38.53 21.91
N TRP A 281 -8.80 39.60 21.41
CA TRP A 281 -7.84 39.56 20.32
C TRP A 281 -6.44 39.72 20.89
N ALA A 282 -5.57 38.76 20.61
CA ALA A 282 -4.17 38.80 21.00
C ALA A 282 -3.26 38.62 19.78
N LEU A 283 -2.13 39.32 19.80
CA LEU A 283 -1.04 39.12 18.85
C LEU A 283 0.08 38.37 19.56
N GLU A 284 0.46 37.22 19.04
CA GLU A 284 1.64 36.49 19.49
C GLU A 284 2.78 36.74 18.52
N TRP A 285 3.88 37.31 19.03
CA TRP A 285 5.09 37.53 18.27
C TRP A 285 6.28 36.89 18.97
N ALA A 286 6.94 35.95 18.30
CA ALA A 286 8.16 35.28 18.77
C ALA A 286 8.03 34.72 20.22
N GLY A 287 6.86 34.19 20.58
CA GLY A 287 6.57 33.64 21.92
C GLY A 287 6.09 34.65 22.96
N GLN A 288 6.00 35.94 22.61
CA GLN A 288 5.39 36.98 23.46
C GLN A 288 3.94 37.21 23.03
N ARG A 289 2.99 37.05 23.96
CA ARG A 289 1.57 37.33 23.76
C ARG A 289 1.25 38.76 24.20
N LYS A 290 0.65 39.56 23.32
CA LYS A 290 0.15 40.90 23.62
C LYS A 290 -1.32 40.99 23.26
N VAL A 291 -2.17 41.23 24.25
CA VAL A 291 -3.61 41.48 24.04
C VAL A 291 -3.77 42.82 23.33
N LEU A 292 -4.45 42.80 22.18
CA LEU A 292 -4.78 43.97 21.37
C LEU A 292 -6.13 44.56 21.79
N TRP A 293 -7.10 43.70 22.10
CA TRP A 293 -8.47 44.09 22.48
C TRP A 293 -9.13 43.01 23.34
N GLY A 294 -9.98 43.43 24.28
CA GLY A 294 -10.71 42.54 25.19
C GLY A 294 -10.02 42.38 26.55
N GLU A 295 -10.80 41.99 27.55
CA GLU A 295 -10.32 41.68 28.90
C GLU A 295 -10.34 40.16 29.11
N GLU A 296 -9.28 39.63 29.71
CA GLU A 296 -9.12 38.18 29.94
C GLU A 296 -9.65 37.77 31.34
N THR A 297 -10.64 38.51 31.85
CA THR A 297 -10.98 38.51 33.28
C THR A 297 -12.03 37.46 33.66
N LYS A 298 -12.81 36.92 32.71
CA LYS A 298 -13.90 35.99 33.01
C LYS A 298 -13.48 34.52 32.83
N GLU A 299 -13.83 33.69 33.81
CA GLU A 299 -13.75 32.24 33.72
C GLU A 299 -14.96 31.70 32.95
N GLY A 300 -14.71 30.85 31.96
CA GLY A 300 -15.72 30.33 31.06
C GLY A 300 -15.13 29.35 30.05
N GLU A 301 -15.97 28.84 29.16
CA GLU A 301 -15.53 27.94 28.10
C GLU A 301 -14.84 28.72 26.99
N LYS A 302 -13.57 28.39 26.69
CA LYS A 302 -12.73 29.12 25.74
C LYS A 302 -12.69 28.42 24.39
N SER A 303 -13.06 29.14 23.34
CA SER A 303 -12.83 28.73 21.95
C SER A 303 -11.76 29.61 21.33
N VAL A 304 -10.69 29.00 20.81
CA VAL A 304 -9.51 29.70 20.29
C VAL A 304 -9.42 29.54 18.77
N GLN A 305 -9.28 30.66 18.06
CA GLN A 305 -8.99 30.71 16.63
C GLN A 305 -7.63 31.38 16.42
N THR A 306 -6.76 30.76 15.62
CA THR A 306 -5.39 31.26 15.39
C THR A 306 -5.13 31.40 13.89
N TRP A 307 -4.66 32.57 13.48
CA TRP A 307 -4.19 32.85 12.12
C TRP A 307 -2.69 33.08 12.14
N GLN A 308 -1.95 32.23 11.42
CA GLN A 308 -0.50 32.34 11.28
C GLN A 308 -0.14 33.10 10.01
N ALA A 309 0.73 34.11 10.13
CA ALA A 309 1.18 34.87 8.97
C ALA A 309 2.18 34.04 8.14
N VAL A 310 1.96 33.96 6.82
CA VAL A 310 2.81 33.21 5.89
C VAL A 310 3.24 34.14 4.75
N LEU A 311 4.54 34.15 4.43
CA LEU A 311 5.09 34.90 3.30
C LEU A 311 4.82 34.17 1.96
N PRO A 312 4.82 34.90 0.82
CA PRO A 312 4.81 34.28 -0.50
C PRO A 312 6.03 33.35 -0.64
N GLY A 313 5.78 32.05 -0.79
CA GLY A 313 6.82 31.01 -0.76
C GLY A 313 6.72 30.02 0.41
N GLY A 314 5.72 30.15 1.29
CA GLY A 314 5.41 29.16 2.34
C GLY A 314 6.25 29.31 3.61
N VAL A 315 6.98 30.41 3.76
CA VAL A 315 7.75 30.69 4.98
C VAL A 315 6.80 31.23 6.05
N GLU A 316 6.64 30.47 7.13
CA GLU A 316 5.86 30.85 8.30
C GLU A 316 6.57 31.95 9.09
N LEU A 317 5.90 33.09 9.29
CA LEU A 317 6.39 34.17 10.14
C LEU A 317 6.11 33.85 11.61
N PRO A 318 6.95 34.33 12.55
CA PRO A 318 6.73 34.18 13.99
C PRO A 318 5.65 35.16 14.51
N ILE A 319 4.63 35.47 13.70
CA ILE A 319 3.51 36.36 14.03
C ILE A 319 2.22 35.56 13.89
N ARG A 320 1.47 35.44 14.97
CA ARG A 320 0.14 34.80 15.01
C ARG A 320 -0.88 35.77 15.58
N LEU A 321 -2.02 35.86 14.91
CA LEU A 321 -3.19 36.56 15.42
C LEU A 321 -4.10 35.53 16.06
N VAL A 322 -4.43 35.71 17.34
CA VAL A 322 -5.28 34.81 18.12
C VAL A 322 -6.56 35.55 18.48
N ARG A 323 -7.69 34.90 18.26
CA ARG A 323 -9.01 35.32 18.75
C ARG A 323 -9.50 34.27 19.73
N GLU A 324 -9.73 34.67 20.96
CA GLU A 324 -10.34 33.84 21.98
C GLU A 324 -11.77 34.32 22.21
N THR A 325 -12.73 33.40 22.11
CA THR A 325 -14.13 33.65 22.47
C THR A 325 -14.41 32.91 23.77
N ILE A 326 -14.71 33.67 24.82
CA ILE A 326 -15.04 33.15 26.15
C ILE A 326 -16.55 33.17 26.29
N ARG A 327 -17.13 31.99 26.54
CA ARG A 327 -18.56 31.83 26.84
C ARG A 327 -18.74 31.56 28.32
N VAL A 328 -19.41 32.49 29.01
CA VAL A 328 -19.71 32.34 30.43
C VAL A 328 -20.89 31.38 30.60
N TYR A 329 -20.79 30.48 31.56
CA TYR A 329 -21.85 29.54 31.90
C TYR A 329 -22.07 29.50 33.41
N GLU A 330 -23.30 29.26 33.82
CA GLU A 330 -23.65 28.93 35.20
C GLU A 330 -23.93 27.44 35.32
N PRO A 331 -23.42 26.76 36.37
CA PRO A 331 -23.74 25.36 36.61
C PRO A 331 -25.20 25.23 37.02
N LYS A 332 -25.95 24.38 36.30
CA LYS A 332 -27.36 24.11 36.58
C LYS A 332 -27.59 22.61 36.56
N THR A 333 -28.16 22.09 37.64
CA THR A 333 -28.58 20.70 37.69
C THR A 333 -29.73 20.49 36.70
N LEU A 334 -29.49 19.69 35.66
CA LEU A 334 -30.50 19.30 34.69
C LEU A 334 -31.06 17.93 35.10
N GLU A 335 -32.39 17.82 35.08
CA GLU A 335 -33.05 16.53 35.23
C GLU A 335 -32.91 15.76 33.91
N ILE A 336 -32.25 14.61 33.98
CA ILE A 336 -32.11 13.73 32.82
C ILE A 336 -33.47 13.06 32.60
N ASN A 337 -33.91 13.03 31.35
CA ASN A 337 -35.10 12.29 30.97
C ASN A 337 -34.91 10.81 31.30
N TRP A 338 -35.73 10.31 32.24
CA TRP A 338 -35.71 8.93 32.71
C TRP A 338 -35.68 7.90 31.57
N LYS A 339 -36.48 8.13 30.52
CA LYS A 339 -36.56 7.20 29.38
C LYS A 339 -35.26 7.15 28.59
N ALA A 340 -34.64 8.31 28.36
CA ALA A 340 -33.36 8.38 27.66
C ALA A 340 -32.21 7.79 28.50
N ALA A 341 -32.24 7.99 29.82
CA ALA A 341 -31.29 7.38 30.74
C ALA A 341 -31.42 5.85 30.76
N GLN A 342 -32.65 5.32 30.73
CA GLN A 342 -32.90 3.89 30.65
C GLN A 342 -32.38 3.31 29.33
N GLU A 343 -32.76 3.89 28.18
CA GLU A 343 -32.31 3.43 26.85
C GLU A 343 -30.77 3.42 26.73
N LEU A 344 -30.10 4.43 27.31
CA LEU A 344 -28.64 4.49 27.36
C LEU A 344 -28.05 3.34 28.18
N LEU A 345 -28.58 3.07 29.37
CA LEU A 345 -28.11 1.99 30.23
C LEU A 345 -28.39 0.61 29.61
N GLU A 346 -29.55 0.42 28.99
CA GLU A 346 -29.91 -0.83 28.29
C GLU A 346 -28.92 -1.11 27.15
N GLY A 347 -28.60 -0.09 26.33
CA GLY A 347 -27.61 -0.22 25.25
C GLY A 347 -26.19 -0.49 25.77
N GLN A 348 -25.79 0.13 26.88
CA GLN A 348 -24.50 -0.15 27.51
C GLN A 348 -24.42 -1.58 28.07
N LEU A 349 -25.48 -2.04 28.75
CA LEU A 349 -25.57 -3.39 29.28
C LEU A 349 -25.55 -4.43 28.15
N GLU A 350 -26.27 -4.20 27.05
CA GLU A 350 -26.23 -5.08 25.88
C GLU A 350 -24.82 -5.21 25.30
N GLN A 351 -24.09 -4.10 25.17
CA GLN A 351 -22.69 -4.15 24.73
C GLN A 351 -21.78 -4.91 25.70
N GLN A 352 -22.02 -4.81 27.01
CA GLN A 352 -21.28 -5.56 28.01
C GLN A 352 -21.58 -7.06 27.94
N VAL A 353 -22.85 -7.46 27.78
CA VAL A 353 -23.22 -8.88 27.56
C VAL A 353 -22.54 -9.42 26.31
N ARG A 354 -22.59 -8.71 25.18
CA ARG A 354 -21.93 -9.13 23.93
C ARG A 354 -20.41 -9.31 24.10
N LYS A 355 -19.76 -8.46 24.89
CA LYS A 355 -18.33 -8.58 25.19
C LYS A 355 -18.01 -9.80 26.05
N LEU A 356 -18.89 -10.19 26.96
CA LEU A 356 -18.70 -11.38 27.80
C LEU A 356 -18.91 -12.67 27.02
N VAL A 357 -19.91 -12.70 26.12
CA VAL A 357 -20.27 -13.87 25.31
C VAL A 357 -19.25 -14.16 24.19
N GLY A 358 -18.47 -13.16 23.77
CA GLY A 358 -17.46 -13.30 22.72
C GLY A 358 -18.05 -13.39 21.31
N GLU A 359 -17.19 -13.67 20.31
CA GLU A 359 -17.61 -13.77 18.90
C GLU A 359 -18.32 -15.09 18.57
N ASP A 360 -18.04 -16.16 19.32
CA ASP A 360 -18.55 -17.51 19.08
C ASP A 360 -19.88 -17.82 19.80
N GLY A 361 -20.31 -16.95 20.72
CA GLY A 361 -21.54 -17.11 21.48
C GLY A 361 -22.72 -16.32 20.91
N ARG A 362 -23.93 -16.78 21.24
CA ARG A 362 -25.20 -16.20 20.81
C ARG A 362 -26.01 -15.76 22.03
N ILE A 363 -26.63 -14.59 21.92
CA ILE A 363 -27.62 -14.11 22.90
C ILE A 363 -29.01 -14.47 22.38
N ASP A 364 -29.79 -15.21 23.18
CA ASP A 364 -31.15 -15.62 22.81
C ASP A 364 -32.19 -14.61 23.28
N GLN A 365 -32.11 -14.18 24.54
CA GLN A 365 -33.03 -13.21 25.13
C GLN A 365 -32.32 -12.33 26.15
N ILE A 366 -32.71 -11.05 26.23
CA ILE A 366 -32.32 -10.14 27.31
C ILE A 366 -33.56 -9.47 27.88
N ASP A 367 -33.78 -9.64 29.18
CA ASP A 367 -34.83 -8.97 29.93
C ASP A 367 -34.25 -7.88 30.83
N TYR A 368 -34.87 -6.70 30.81
CA TYR A 368 -34.43 -5.54 31.59
C TYR A 368 -35.41 -5.24 32.73
N THR A 369 -34.87 -5.00 33.91
CA THR A 369 -35.61 -4.51 35.07
C THR A 369 -35.01 -3.19 35.55
N ALA A 370 -35.78 -2.11 35.45
CA ALA A 370 -35.39 -0.79 35.92
C ALA A 370 -36.00 -0.48 37.29
N ARG A 371 -35.20 0.09 38.21
CA ARG A 371 -35.62 0.57 39.53
C ARG A 371 -34.99 1.94 39.79
N VAL A 372 -35.75 2.82 40.43
CA VAL A 372 -35.23 4.14 40.86
C VAL A 372 -35.17 4.14 42.38
N GLU A 373 -33.96 4.26 42.93
CA GLU A 373 -33.72 4.37 44.36
C GLU A 373 -32.79 5.56 44.62
N GLY A 374 -33.20 6.47 45.50
CA GLY A 374 -32.35 7.59 45.93
C GLY A 374 -31.89 8.57 44.83
N GLY A 375 -32.64 8.71 43.74
CA GLY A 375 -32.27 9.57 42.60
C GLY A 375 -31.32 8.90 41.59
N LEU A 376 -30.97 7.63 41.81
CA LEU A 376 -30.25 6.78 40.87
C LEU A 376 -31.24 5.87 40.14
N LEU A 377 -31.13 5.81 38.82
CA LEU A 377 -31.77 4.82 37.99
C LEU A 377 -30.84 3.62 37.88
N GLN A 378 -31.25 2.47 38.43
CA GLN A 378 -30.56 1.20 38.33
C GLN A 378 -31.30 0.30 37.35
N VAL A 379 -30.59 -0.18 36.33
CA VAL A 379 -31.12 -1.14 35.34
C VAL A 379 -30.35 -2.44 35.50
N THR A 380 -31.09 -3.54 35.64
CA THR A 380 -30.55 -4.91 35.70
C THR A 380 -30.95 -5.62 34.41
N ALA A 381 -29.97 -6.15 33.68
CA ALA A 381 -30.17 -6.99 32.51
C ALA A 381 -29.96 -8.46 32.91
N LEU A 382 -30.94 -9.31 32.61
CA LEU A 382 -30.84 -10.76 32.68
C LEU A 382 -30.80 -11.29 31.25
N ALA A 383 -29.66 -11.83 30.83
CA ALA A 383 -29.46 -12.38 29.50
C ALA A 383 -29.40 -13.91 29.53
N GLU A 384 -30.18 -14.57 28.69
CA GLU A 384 -30.05 -15.98 28.34
C GLU A 384 -29.15 -16.08 27.11
N CYS A 385 -28.03 -16.76 27.26
CA CYS A 385 -26.99 -16.88 26.24
C CYS A 385 -26.69 -18.35 25.97
N GLN A 386 -26.30 -18.66 24.73
CA GLN A 386 -25.66 -19.91 24.36
C GLN A 386 -24.21 -19.60 24.01
N GLU A 387 -23.27 -20.02 24.85
CA GLU A 387 -21.86 -19.68 24.73
C GLU A 387 -20.95 -20.89 24.98
N GLU A 388 -19.72 -20.81 24.50
CA GLU A 388 -18.67 -21.77 24.84
C GLU A 388 -18.17 -21.43 26.26
N ILE A 389 -18.14 -22.43 27.14
CA ILE A 389 -17.80 -22.25 28.57
C ILE A 389 -16.50 -22.97 28.96
N GLY A 390 -15.75 -23.50 28.00
CA GLY A 390 -14.57 -24.31 28.24
C GLY A 390 -13.33 -23.45 28.45
N ARG A 391 -12.68 -23.61 29.60
CA ARG A 391 -11.40 -22.97 29.91
C ARG A 391 -10.34 -23.99 30.25
N GLU A 392 -9.23 -23.96 29.54
CA GLU A 392 -8.06 -24.80 29.81
C GLU A 392 -7.39 -24.40 31.13
N VAL A 393 -7.14 -25.39 32.00
CA VAL A 393 -6.40 -25.23 33.25
C VAL A 393 -5.38 -26.35 33.41
N PRO A 394 -4.20 -26.08 33.99
CA PRO A 394 -3.23 -27.14 34.30
C PRO A 394 -3.88 -28.19 35.20
N GLY A 395 -3.76 -29.46 34.83
CA GLY A 395 -4.39 -30.55 35.56
C GLY A 395 -3.78 -30.76 36.95
N ARG A 396 -4.62 -31.16 37.92
CA ARG A 396 -4.28 -31.10 39.36
C ARG A 396 -3.39 -32.26 39.86
N SER A 397 -3.26 -33.37 39.15
CA SER A 397 -2.40 -34.50 39.53
C SER A 397 -1.67 -35.09 38.34
N GLN A 398 -0.35 -34.98 38.29
CA GLN A 398 0.46 -35.83 37.40
C GLN A 398 0.41 -37.26 37.94
N LEU A 399 0.05 -38.23 37.09
CA LEU A 399 0.20 -39.65 37.43
C LEU A 399 1.69 -39.88 37.73
N SER A 400 2.00 -40.45 38.90
CA SER A 400 3.38 -40.76 39.25
C SER A 400 3.92 -41.79 38.26
N SER A 401 5.13 -41.56 37.75
CA SER A 401 5.85 -42.40 36.79
C SER A 401 6.07 -43.87 37.21
N GLU A 402 5.65 -44.26 38.41
CA GLU A 402 5.60 -45.65 38.89
C GLU A 402 4.43 -46.45 38.28
N GLU A 403 3.36 -45.80 37.82
CA GLU A 403 2.24 -46.49 37.13
C GLU A 403 2.48 -46.61 35.62
N GLU A 404 3.31 -45.75 35.02
CA GLU A 404 3.77 -45.89 33.63
C GLU A 404 4.74 -47.07 33.45
N SER A 405 5.41 -47.52 34.52
CA SER A 405 6.49 -48.51 34.46
C SER A 405 6.09 -49.92 34.97
N GLN A 406 4.85 -50.12 35.39
CA GLN A 406 4.24 -51.45 35.53
C GLN A 406 3.25 -51.75 34.40
N THR A 407 3.62 -51.51 33.14
CA THR A 407 2.90 -52.09 31.99
C THR A 407 3.80 -52.32 30.79
#